data_AF-A0A6I5XAF2-F1
#
_entry.id   AF-A0A6I5XAF2-F1
#
_cell.length_a   1.000
_cell.length_b   1.000
_cell.length_c   1.000
_cell.angle_alpha   90.00
_cell.angle_beta   90.00
_cell.angle_gamma   90.00
#
_symmetry.space_group_name_H-M   'P 1'
#
loop_
_entity.id
_entity.type
_entity.pdbx_description
1 polymer ?
#
loop_
_entity_poly.entity_id
_entity_poly.type
_entity_poly.pdbx_seq_one_letter_code
_entity_poly.pdbx_strand_id
1 'polypeptide(L)'
;MTIWIDPPAWPAHGRLWSHLISDESYAELHDFAAAQGIPPRGFEGDHYDVPEERHAALVAAGARSVGGRELARILRDSGLRIQKRTRERVIRSVPDAPWLPPGSRVDVIASRHEAVPANTVVVRLALVRGENLLAVAGPDGGLDLPSRPVGDTGAADAVEELRHSILGASRDAAPQLLGYVRNTVPKAGPEYPWPTPQACFAVFVERDVLEEAVDGRWLDADGARAALSGRHWWPLLLDGDHR
;
A
#
# COMPACT_ATOMS: atom_id res chain seq x y z
N MET A 1 -13.28 -17.20 23.83
CA MET A 1 -12.55 -16.24 24.66
C MET A 1 -11.30 -16.88 25.23
N THR A 2 -10.23 -16.90 24.45
CA THR A 2 -8.92 -17.36 24.91
C THR A 2 -7.83 -16.43 24.41
N ILE A 3 -7.05 -15.90 25.35
CA ILE A 3 -5.79 -15.24 25.01
C ILE A 3 -4.73 -16.32 24.85
N TRP A 4 -4.02 -16.30 23.72
CA TRP A 4 -2.97 -17.27 23.42
C TRP A 4 -1.61 -16.59 23.33
N ILE A 5 -0.56 -17.28 23.75
CA ILE A 5 0.83 -16.79 23.72
C ILE A 5 1.79 -17.87 23.22
N ASP A 6 2.79 -17.53 22.41
CA ASP A 6 3.90 -18.45 22.09
C ASP A 6 5.09 -18.30 23.05
N PRO A 7 5.89 -19.37 23.26
CA PRO A 7 7.15 -19.26 23.99
C PRO A 7 8.08 -18.23 23.35
N PRO A 8 8.92 -17.53 24.14
CA PRO A 8 9.87 -16.58 23.60
C PRO A 8 10.82 -17.27 22.60
N ALA A 9 10.78 -16.82 21.35
CA ALA A 9 11.55 -17.46 20.27
C ALA A 9 12.09 -16.47 19.24
N TRP A 10 11.56 -15.24 19.22
CA TRP A 10 11.88 -14.25 18.18
C TRP A 10 12.96 -13.28 18.67
N PRO A 11 14.17 -13.29 18.10
CA PRO A 11 15.26 -12.42 18.55
C PRO A 11 15.10 -11.00 17.97
N ALA A 12 14.99 -9.99 18.84
CA ALA A 12 15.02 -8.57 18.45
C ALA A 12 15.48 -7.69 19.63
N HIS A 13 16.19 -6.60 19.34
CA HIS A 13 16.64 -5.63 20.37
C HIS A 13 17.37 -6.26 21.58
N GLY A 14 18.16 -7.31 21.33
CA GLY A 14 18.96 -7.98 22.37
C GLY A 14 18.17 -8.88 23.34
N ARG A 15 16.92 -9.23 23.02
CA ARG A 15 16.07 -10.11 23.83
C ARG A 15 15.21 -11.03 22.95
N LEU A 16 14.59 -12.03 23.56
CA LEU A 16 13.55 -12.84 22.90
C LEU A 16 12.16 -12.22 23.07
N TRP A 17 11.32 -12.48 22.08
CA TRP A 17 9.95 -12.00 22.03
C TRP A 17 8.96 -13.15 21.80
N SER A 18 7.77 -12.94 22.35
CA SER A 18 6.56 -13.73 22.22
C SER A 18 5.47 -12.90 21.53
N HIS A 19 4.50 -13.56 20.93
CA HIS A 19 3.31 -13.00 20.34
C HIS A 19 2.10 -13.37 21.20
N LEU A 20 1.25 -12.38 21.46
CA LEU A 20 0.01 -12.53 22.22
C LEU A 20 -1.18 -12.21 21.31
N ILE A 21 -2.13 -13.14 21.20
CA ILE A 21 -3.30 -13.02 20.31
C ILE A 21 -4.60 -13.30 21.07
N SER A 22 -5.71 -12.91 20.44
CA SER A 22 -7.06 -13.41 20.73
C SER A 22 -7.53 -14.30 19.58
N ASP A 23 -8.43 -15.24 19.86
CA ASP A 23 -9.16 -16.03 18.86
C ASP A 23 -10.58 -15.52 18.56
N GLU A 24 -10.99 -14.38 19.14
CA GLU A 24 -12.37 -13.89 19.08
C GLU A 24 -12.49 -12.39 18.76
N SER A 25 -11.73 -11.50 19.44
CA SER A 25 -11.75 -10.06 19.12
C SER A 25 -10.51 -9.30 19.58
N TYR A 26 -10.21 -8.17 18.92
CA TYR A 26 -9.15 -7.27 19.40
C TYR A 26 -9.52 -6.55 20.69
N ALA A 27 -10.81 -6.34 20.97
CA ALA A 27 -11.26 -5.68 22.19
C ALA A 27 -10.79 -6.46 23.43
N GLU A 28 -11.02 -7.78 23.48
CA GLU A 28 -10.55 -8.60 24.60
C GLU A 28 -9.03 -8.65 24.70
N LEU A 29 -8.33 -8.64 23.55
CA LEU A 29 -6.88 -8.62 23.51
C LEU A 29 -6.33 -7.31 24.10
N HIS A 30 -6.94 -6.17 23.77
CA HIS A 30 -6.58 -4.86 24.31
C HIS A 30 -6.89 -4.77 25.80
N ASP A 31 -8.05 -5.25 26.24
CA ASP A 31 -8.44 -5.25 27.66
C ASP A 31 -7.48 -6.11 28.49
N PHE A 32 -7.13 -7.31 28.00
CA PHE A 32 -6.14 -8.17 28.66
C PHE A 32 -4.77 -7.51 28.70
N ALA A 33 -4.30 -6.96 27.58
CA ALA A 33 -3.00 -6.29 27.50
C ALA A 33 -2.92 -5.09 28.46
N ALA A 34 -3.98 -4.27 28.53
CA ALA A 34 -4.08 -3.14 29.43
C ALA A 34 -4.04 -3.58 30.90
N ALA A 35 -4.78 -4.63 31.27
CA ALA A 35 -4.79 -5.19 32.63
C ALA A 35 -3.41 -5.70 33.07
N GLN A 36 -2.57 -6.14 32.13
CA GLN A 36 -1.20 -6.62 32.38
C GLN A 36 -0.13 -5.54 32.21
N GLY A 37 -0.52 -4.29 31.92
CA GLY A 37 0.39 -3.17 31.73
C GLY A 37 1.23 -3.25 30.45
N ILE A 38 0.77 -3.98 29.43
CA ILE A 38 1.38 -3.99 28.10
C ILE A 38 0.97 -2.68 27.39
N PRO A 39 1.94 -1.88 26.90
CA PRO A 39 1.62 -0.60 26.29
C PRO A 39 0.93 -0.79 24.92
N PRO A 40 -0.06 0.05 24.55
CA PRO A 40 -0.77 -0.06 23.26
C PRO A 40 0.14 -0.06 22.03
N ARG A 41 1.29 0.60 22.10
CA ARG A 41 2.31 0.63 21.03
C ARG A 41 2.94 -0.73 20.71
N GLY A 42 2.73 -1.75 21.54
CA GLY A 42 3.17 -3.11 21.27
C GLY A 42 2.22 -3.89 20.36
N PHE A 43 1.08 -3.30 19.97
CA PHE A 43 0.12 -3.92 19.07
C PHE A 43 0.53 -3.74 17.61
N GLU A 44 0.74 -4.84 16.90
CA GLU A 44 1.22 -4.90 15.51
C GLU A 44 0.08 -5.20 14.50
N GLY A 45 -1.14 -4.82 14.86
CA GLY A 45 -2.34 -4.90 14.02
C GLY A 45 -3.23 -6.11 14.31
N ASP A 46 -2.65 -7.28 14.59
CA ASP A 46 -3.41 -8.50 14.94
C ASP A 46 -2.86 -9.29 16.14
N HIS A 47 -1.79 -8.79 16.76
CA HIS A 47 -1.17 -9.38 17.95
C HIS A 47 -0.40 -8.31 18.73
N TYR A 48 -0.03 -8.62 19.97
CA TYR A 48 0.99 -7.88 20.70
C TYR A 48 2.34 -8.59 20.66
N ASP A 49 3.41 -7.83 20.44
CA ASP A 49 4.78 -8.27 20.70
C ASP A 49 5.12 -8.06 22.18
N VAL A 50 5.50 -9.14 22.84
CA VAL A 50 5.73 -9.20 24.28
C VAL A 50 7.16 -9.67 24.54
N PRO A 51 7.96 -8.93 25.35
CA PRO A 51 9.33 -9.34 25.63
C PRO A 51 9.36 -10.53 26.62
N GLU A 52 10.40 -11.37 26.53
CA GLU A 52 10.51 -12.63 27.26
C GLU A 52 10.25 -12.54 28.77
N GLU A 53 10.66 -11.44 29.41
CA GLU A 53 10.46 -11.18 30.84
C GLU A 53 8.98 -11.09 31.26
N ARG A 54 8.06 -10.84 30.31
CA ARG A 54 6.62 -10.74 30.57
C ARG A 54 5.88 -12.07 30.35
N HIS A 55 6.46 -13.02 29.62
CA HIS A 55 5.77 -14.25 29.21
C HIS A 55 5.17 -15.01 30.40
N ALA A 56 5.97 -15.26 31.46
CA ALA A 56 5.50 -15.99 32.63
C ALA A 56 4.34 -15.28 33.36
N ALA A 57 4.38 -13.95 33.44
CA ALA A 57 3.32 -13.16 34.06
C ALA A 57 2.01 -13.23 33.27
N LEU A 58 2.07 -13.22 31.93
CA LEU A 58 0.87 -13.33 31.08
C LEU A 58 0.24 -14.72 31.14
N VAL A 59 1.07 -15.78 31.20
CA VAL A 59 0.57 -17.14 31.42
C VAL A 59 -0.10 -17.25 32.79
N ALA A 60 0.52 -16.69 33.85
CA ALA A 60 -0.09 -16.65 35.18
C ALA A 60 -1.40 -15.83 35.22
N ALA A 61 -1.54 -14.83 34.36
CA ALA A 61 -2.75 -14.03 34.20
C ALA A 61 -3.85 -14.69 33.35
N GLY A 62 -3.59 -15.88 32.79
CA GLY A 62 -4.59 -16.68 32.06
C GLY A 62 -4.36 -16.83 30.56
N ALA A 63 -3.27 -16.30 30.01
CA ALA A 63 -2.89 -16.59 28.61
C ALA A 63 -2.47 -18.05 28.45
N ARG A 64 -3.02 -18.75 27.45
CA ARG A 64 -2.69 -20.15 27.15
C ARG A 64 -1.46 -20.23 26.26
N SER A 65 -0.41 -20.87 26.77
CA SER A 65 0.82 -21.05 25.99
C SER A 65 0.67 -22.17 24.97
N VAL A 66 0.99 -21.89 23.70
CA VAL A 66 0.99 -22.83 22.58
C VAL A 66 2.22 -22.60 21.70
N GLY A 67 2.64 -23.58 20.90
CA GLY A 67 3.76 -23.37 19.98
C GLY A 67 3.45 -22.31 18.91
N GLY A 68 4.44 -21.56 18.44
CA GLY A 68 4.23 -20.48 17.47
C GLY A 68 3.51 -20.89 16.17
N ARG A 69 3.69 -22.14 15.69
CA ARG A 69 2.94 -22.66 14.53
C ARG A 69 1.46 -22.84 14.83
N GLU A 70 1.14 -23.30 16.04
CA GLU A 70 -0.24 -23.45 16.50
C GLU A 70 -0.88 -22.10 16.77
N LEU A 71 -0.15 -21.17 17.38
CA LEU A 71 -0.57 -19.78 17.56
C LEU A 71 -0.98 -19.15 16.22
N ALA A 72 -0.13 -19.27 15.21
CA ALA A 72 -0.40 -18.75 13.87
C ALA A 72 -1.60 -19.42 13.18
N ARG A 73 -1.86 -20.70 13.46
CA ARG A 73 -3.05 -21.43 12.99
C ARG A 73 -4.30 -20.89 13.66
N ILE A 74 -4.30 -20.74 14.98
CA ILE A 74 -5.42 -20.17 15.76
C ILE A 74 -5.75 -18.76 15.27
N LEU A 75 -4.74 -17.90 15.11
CA LEU A 75 -4.95 -16.53 14.60
C LEU A 75 -5.55 -16.53 13.19
N ARG A 76 -5.09 -17.44 12.31
CA ARG A 76 -5.66 -17.58 10.96
C ARG A 76 -7.12 -18.05 11.01
N ASP A 77 -7.40 -19.08 11.79
CA ASP A 77 -8.72 -19.71 11.87
C ASP A 77 -9.75 -18.81 12.58
N SER A 78 -9.31 -17.88 13.43
CA SER A 78 -10.15 -16.86 14.05
C SER A 78 -10.69 -15.78 13.09
N GLY A 79 -10.08 -15.66 11.90
CA GLY A 79 -10.36 -14.56 10.97
C GLY A 79 -9.74 -13.21 11.37
N LEU A 80 -9.06 -13.11 12.52
CA LEU A 80 -8.41 -11.89 13.00
C LEU A 80 -7.02 -11.66 12.40
N ARG A 81 -6.47 -12.61 11.62
CA ARG A 81 -5.16 -12.43 11.00
C ARG A 81 -5.17 -11.27 10.01
N ILE A 82 -4.39 -10.23 10.30
CA ILE A 82 -4.03 -9.22 9.32
C ILE A 82 -2.79 -9.73 8.59
N GLN A 83 -2.94 -10.04 7.31
CA GLN A 83 -1.77 -10.27 6.47
C GLN A 83 -0.96 -8.97 6.41
N LYS A 84 0.21 -8.93 7.08
CA LYS A 84 1.26 -7.95 6.74
C LYS A 84 1.39 -7.99 5.23
N ARG A 85 1.21 -6.84 4.56
CA ARG A 85 1.14 -6.74 3.09
C ARG A 85 2.50 -7.07 2.48
N THR A 86 2.85 -8.37 2.42
CA THR A 86 4.18 -8.89 2.06
C THR A 86 4.59 -8.58 0.62
N ARG A 87 3.66 -8.11 -0.20
CA ARG A 87 3.90 -7.67 -1.58
C ARG A 87 3.85 -6.16 -1.75
N GLU A 88 3.75 -5.40 -0.67
CA GLU A 88 3.84 -3.95 -0.69
C GLU A 88 5.09 -3.46 0.01
N ARG A 89 5.75 -2.47 -0.58
CA ARG A 89 6.90 -1.79 0.03
C ARG A 89 6.77 -0.29 -0.16
N VAL A 90 6.84 0.46 0.93
CA VAL A 90 6.94 1.91 0.88
C VAL A 90 8.32 2.28 0.33
N ILE A 91 8.34 2.87 -0.87
CA ILE A 91 9.56 3.36 -1.52
C ILE A 91 9.92 4.76 -1.02
N ARG A 92 8.89 5.59 -0.77
CA ARG A 92 9.06 6.97 -0.33
C ARG A 92 7.92 7.36 0.60
N SER A 93 8.22 8.08 1.66
CA SER A 93 7.22 8.75 2.49
C SER A 93 7.57 10.24 2.60
N VAL A 94 6.57 11.09 2.43
CA VAL A 94 6.68 12.55 2.52
C VAL A 94 5.69 13.00 3.59
N PRO A 95 6.12 13.17 4.85
CA PRO A 95 5.29 13.81 5.87
C PRO A 95 5.11 15.30 5.54
N ASP A 96 3.97 15.86 5.95
CA ASP A 96 3.62 17.27 5.75
C ASP A 96 3.87 17.76 4.31
N ALA A 97 3.41 16.94 3.35
CA ALA A 97 3.61 17.23 1.94
C ALA A 97 3.02 18.61 1.58
N PRO A 98 3.81 19.56 1.05
CA PRO A 98 3.43 20.96 0.93
C PRO A 98 2.30 21.23 -0.08
N TRP A 99 1.99 20.24 -0.91
CA TRP A 99 0.89 20.28 -1.89
C TRP A 99 -0.41 19.63 -1.37
N LEU A 100 -0.46 19.24 -0.09
CA LEU A 100 -1.64 18.70 0.58
C LEU A 100 -1.98 19.54 1.83
N PRO A 101 -3.20 19.40 2.38
CA PRO A 101 -3.56 20.06 3.65
C PRO A 101 -2.56 19.75 4.78
N PRO A 102 -2.32 20.69 5.72
CA PRO A 102 -1.39 20.48 6.83
C PRO A 102 -1.67 19.20 7.65
N GLY A 103 -0.62 18.51 8.09
CA GLY A 103 -0.73 17.23 8.78
C GLY A 103 -0.98 16.03 7.86
N SER A 104 -0.98 16.23 6.54
CA SER A 104 -1.12 15.14 5.56
C SER A 104 0.22 14.44 5.30
N ARG A 105 0.14 13.18 4.86
CA ARG A 105 1.31 12.38 4.45
C ARG A 105 1.08 11.76 3.08
N VAL A 106 2.13 11.66 2.30
CA VAL A 106 2.14 10.91 1.04
C VAL A 106 3.06 9.71 1.17
N ASP A 107 2.56 8.52 0.88
CA ASP A 107 3.36 7.30 0.76
C ASP A 107 3.36 6.83 -0.69
N VAL A 108 4.53 6.56 -1.26
CA VAL A 108 4.71 5.91 -2.56
C VAL A 108 5.02 4.45 -2.31
N ILE A 109 4.16 3.57 -2.80
CA ILE A 109 4.14 2.15 -2.42
C ILE A 109 4.26 1.30 -3.67
N ALA A 110 5.36 0.56 -3.83
CA ALA A 110 5.45 -0.49 -4.82
C ALA A 110 4.55 -1.65 -4.39
N SER A 111 3.79 -2.20 -5.33
CA SER A 111 2.91 -3.34 -5.09
C SER A 111 3.16 -4.44 -6.10
N ARG A 112 3.18 -5.69 -5.63
CA ARG A 112 3.14 -6.90 -6.49
C ARG A 112 1.80 -7.62 -6.41
N HIS A 113 0.77 -6.95 -5.91
CA HIS A 113 -0.59 -7.47 -5.96
C HIS A 113 -1.19 -7.24 -7.35
N GLU A 114 -2.04 -8.16 -7.78
CA GLU A 114 -2.87 -7.98 -8.98
C GLU A 114 -4.04 -7.04 -8.68
N ALA A 115 -4.60 -7.12 -7.47
CA ALA A 115 -5.65 -6.23 -7.01
C ALA A 115 -5.09 -4.86 -6.62
N VAL A 116 -5.75 -3.79 -7.09
CA VAL A 116 -5.50 -2.44 -6.62
C VAL A 116 -6.12 -2.19 -5.24
N PRO A 117 -5.62 -1.20 -4.47
CA PRO A 117 -6.30 -0.76 -3.26
C PRO A 117 -7.76 -0.35 -3.53
N ALA A 118 -8.68 -0.77 -2.68
CA ALA A 118 -10.12 -0.47 -2.83
C ALA A 118 -10.45 1.03 -2.81
N ASN A 119 -9.60 1.85 -2.19
CA ASN A 119 -9.72 3.31 -2.14
C ASN A 119 -8.94 4.02 -3.27
N THR A 120 -8.75 3.35 -4.41
CA THR A 120 -8.14 3.97 -5.59
C THR A 120 -9.12 4.91 -6.25
N VAL A 121 -8.74 6.18 -6.38
CA VAL A 121 -9.58 7.25 -6.92
C VAL A 121 -9.13 7.74 -8.30
N VAL A 122 -7.89 7.44 -8.68
CA VAL A 122 -7.30 7.74 -9.98
C VAL A 122 -6.40 6.58 -10.38
N VAL A 123 -6.43 6.23 -11.65
CA VAL A 123 -5.45 5.35 -12.29
C VAL A 123 -4.55 6.17 -13.20
N ARG A 124 -3.28 5.80 -13.28
CA ARG A 124 -2.28 6.31 -14.22
C ARG A 124 -1.71 5.16 -15.03
N LEU A 125 -1.42 5.39 -16.31
CA LEU A 125 -0.90 4.38 -17.20
C LEU A 125 0.43 4.83 -17.81
N ALA A 126 1.51 4.15 -17.45
CA ALA A 126 2.81 4.29 -18.08
C ALA A 126 2.87 3.40 -19.33
N LEU A 127 2.82 4.02 -20.51
CA LEU A 127 2.99 3.33 -21.78
C LEU A 127 4.45 3.46 -22.21
N VAL A 128 5.10 2.31 -22.40
CA VAL A 128 6.53 2.25 -22.75
C VAL A 128 6.69 1.62 -24.13
N ARG A 129 7.44 2.31 -25.00
CA ARG A 129 7.82 1.84 -26.34
C ARG A 129 9.34 1.90 -26.46
N GLY A 130 10.00 0.74 -26.42
CA GLY A 130 11.45 0.70 -26.30
C GLY A 130 11.89 1.41 -25.02
N GLU A 131 12.72 2.45 -25.14
CA GLU A 131 13.12 3.30 -24.02
C GLU A 131 12.26 4.56 -23.86
N ASN A 132 11.26 4.73 -24.72
CA ASN A 132 10.42 5.92 -24.72
C ASN A 132 9.21 5.75 -23.81
N LEU A 133 8.85 6.82 -23.10
CA LEU A 133 7.68 6.91 -22.23
C LEU A 133 6.67 7.90 -22.80
N LEU A 134 5.41 7.51 -22.92
CA LEU A 134 4.36 8.44 -23.32
C LEU A 134 4.05 9.43 -22.18
N ALA A 135 4.02 10.71 -22.51
CA ALA A 135 3.59 11.78 -21.61
C ALA A 135 2.47 12.61 -22.25
N VAL A 136 1.54 13.08 -21.41
CA VAL A 136 0.44 13.97 -21.80
C VAL A 136 0.51 15.27 -21.01
N ALA A 137 -0.28 16.28 -21.40
CA ALA A 137 -0.44 17.47 -20.59
C ALA A 137 -1.15 17.12 -19.28
N GLY A 138 -0.53 17.48 -18.16
CA GLY A 138 -1.06 17.35 -16.82
C GLY A 138 -1.94 18.54 -16.42
N PRO A 139 -2.70 18.42 -15.32
CA PRO A 139 -3.64 19.45 -14.87
C PRO A 139 -2.96 20.74 -14.39
N ASP A 140 -1.68 20.70 -14.04
CA ASP A 140 -0.88 21.85 -13.63
C ASP A 140 -0.14 22.52 -14.81
N GLY A 141 -0.42 22.12 -16.05
CA GLY A 141 0.22 22.61 -17.26
C GLY A 141 1.60 22.00 -17.55
N GLY A 142 2.15 21.20 -16.63
CA GLY A 142 3.34 20.38 -16.88
C GLY A 142 2.99 19.10 -17.62
N LEU A 143 3.97 18.23 -17.88
CA LEU A 143 3.67 16.89 -18.37
C LEU A 143 3.40 15.90 -17.24
N ASP A 144 2.56 14.89 -17.51
CA ASP A 144 2.30 13.78 -16.60
C ASP A 144 2.03 12.48 -17.39
N LEU A 145 1.83 11.37 -16.69
CA LEU A 145 1.29 10.16 -17.30
C LEU A 145 -0.20 10.35 -17.66
N PRO A 146 -0.68 9.70 -18.72
CA PRO A 146 -2.12 9.51 -18.94
C PRO A 146 -2.80 9.05 -17.65
N SER A 147 -3.88 9.72 -17.27
CA SER A 147 -4.55 9.52 -15.99
C SER A 147 -6.06 9.61 -16.16
N ARG A 148 -6.80 8.84 -15.36
CA ARG A 148 -8.28 8.85 -15.35
C ARG A 148 -8.81 8.71 -13.93
N PRO A 149 -9.81 9.51 -13.51
CA PRO A 149 -10.54 9.25 -12.28
C PRO A 149 -11.24 7.88 -12.32
N VAL A 150 -11.33 7.22 -11.17
CA VAL A 150 -12.07 5.97 -11.03
C VAL A 150 -13.55 6.30 -10.84
N GLY A 151 -14.39 5.78 -11.75
CA GLY A 151 -15.85 5.86 -11.65
C GLY A 151 -16.44 4.67 -10.88
N ASP A 152 -17.77 4.53 -10.97
CA ASP A 152 -18.54 3.51 -10.23
C ASP A 152 -18.21 2.06 -10.64
N THR A 153 -17.66 1.88 -11.84
CA THR A 153 -17.22 0.60 -12.39
C THR A 153 -15.90 0.10 -11.80
N GLY A 154 -15.15 0.98 -11.12
CA GLY A 154 -13.91 0.63 -10.44
C GLY A 154 -12.65 0.79 -11.29
N ALA A 155 -11.50 0.51 -10.66
CA ALA A 155 -10.20 0.87 -11.22
C ALA A 155 -9.77 0.03 -12.43
N ALA A 156 -10.21 -1.23 -12.51
CA ALA A 156 -9.92 -2.11 -13.65
C ALA A 156 -10.55 -1.56 -14.94
N ASP A 157 -11.82 -1.18 -14.86
CA ASP A 157 -12.53 -0.58 -15.98
C ASP A 157 -11.96 0.81 -16.31
N ALA A 158 -11.61 1.61 -15.29
CA ALA A 158 -10.98 2.91 -15.53
C ALA A 158 -9.62 2.83 -16.26
N VAL A 159 -8.79 1.82 -15.99
CA VAL A 159 -7.50 1.66 -16.69
C VAL A 159 -7.70 1.11 -18.11
N GLU A 160 -8.69 0.25 -18.30
CA GLU A 160 -9.09 -0.23 -19.64
C GLU A 160 -9.60 0.91 -20.51
N GLU A 161 -10.52 1.73 -19.99
CA GLU A 161 -11.04 2.91 -20.69
C GLU A 161 -9.94 3.92 -21.01
N LEU A 162 -9.02 4.15 -20.06
CA LEU A 162 -7.86 5.01 -20.28
C LEU A 162 -6.97 4.45 -21.40
N ARG A 163 -6.64 3.15 -21.37
CA ARG A 163 -5.84 2.51 -22.42
C ARG A 163 -6.51 2.68 -23.78
N HIS A 164 -7.81 2.36 -23.87
CA HIS A 164 -8.57 2.48 -25.10
C HIS A 164 -8.57 3.93 -25.63
N SER A 165 -8.72 4.92 -24.76
CA SER A 165 -8.72 6.34 -25.17
C SER A 165 -7.38 6.82 -25.74
N ILE A 166 -6.27 6.21 -25.32
CA ILE A 166 -4.92 6.61 -25.75
C ILE A 166 -4.44 5.80 -26.96
N LEU A 167 -4.71 4.49 -26.99
CA LEU A 167 -4.21 3.59 -28.05
C LEU A 167 -5.24 3.29 -29.15
N GLY A 168 -6.52 3.59 -28.91
CA GLY A 168 -7.61 3.33 -29.87
C GLY A 168 -7.95 1.84 -30.08
N ALA A 169 -7.32 0.92 -29.34
CA ALA A 169 -7.52 -0.52 -29.46
C ALA A 169 -7.65 -1.20 -28.09
N SER A 170 -8.55 -2.19 -28.03
CA SER A 170 -8.61 -3.13 -26.91
C SER A 170 -7.56 -4.24 -27.10
N ARG A 171 -6.97 -4.66 -25.99
CA ARG A 171 -5.92 -5.67 -25.86
C ARG A 171 -6.32 -6.67 -24.79
N ASP A 172 -5.95 -7.93 -25.00
CA ASP A 172 -6.33 -9.04 -24.11
C ASP A 172 -5.59 -9.03 -22.77
N ALA A 173 -4.35 -8.54 -22.75
CA ALA A 173 -3.53 -8.48 -21.55
C ALA A 173 -3.77 -7.17 -20.77
N ALA A 174 -4.15 -7.29 -19.50
CA ALA A 174 -4.30 -6.14 -18.62
C ALA A 174 -2.92 -5.51 -18.31
N PRO A 175 -2.82 -4.17 -18.23
CA PRO A 175 -1.63 -3.49 -17.75
C PRO A 175 -1.21 -3.97 -16.36
N GLN A 176 0.09 -4.06 -16.12
CA GLN A 176 0.64 -4.51 -14.84
C GLN A 176 0.59 -3.39 -13.80
N LEU A 177 0.10 -3.68 -12.59
CA LEU A 177 0.24 -2.75 -11.46
C LEU A 177 1.71 -2.65 -11.03
N LEU A 178 2.26 -1.43 -11.02
CA LEU A 178 3.58 -1.14 -10.42
C LEU A 178 3.45 -0.81 -8.93
N GLY A 179 2.38 -0.11 -8.57
CA GLY A 179 2.14 0.35 -7.22
C GLY A 179 1.18 1.53 -7.21
N TYR A 180 1.21 2.31 -6.13
CA TYR A 180 0.31 3.44 -5.97
C TYR A 180 0.89 4.49 -5.04
N VAL A 181 0.35 5.69 -5.16
CA VAL A 181 0.59 6.78 -4.23
C VAL A 181 -0.60 6.84 -3.29
N ARG A 182 -0.38 6.81 -1.99
CA ARG A 182 -1.41 6.95 -0.97
C ARG A 182 -1.28 8.30 -0.29
N ASN A 183 -2.29 9.13 -0.47
CA ASN A 183 -2.44 10.34 0.33
C ASN A 183 -3.18 9.96 1.61
N THR A 184 -2.62 10.31 2.75
CA THR A 184 -3.28 10.24 4.06
C THR A 184 -3.59 11.67 4.50
N VAL A 185 -4.85 12.08 4.42
CA VAL A 185 -5.31 13.44 4.73
C VAL A 185 -6.24 13.38 5.94
N PRO A 186 -5.86 13.93 7.12
CA PRO A 186 -6.62 13.74 8.35
C PRO A 186 -8.04 14.31 8.31
N LYS A 187 -8.23 15.42 7.58
CA LYS A 187 -9.51 16.13 7.50
C LYS A 187 -9.76 16.60 6.08
N ALA A 188 -10.95 16.28 5.55
CA ALA A 188 -11.39 16.80 4.27
C ALA A 188 -11.48 18.34 4.30
N GLY A 189 -11.12 18.95 3.19
CA GLY A 189 -11.22 20.40 2.97
C GLY A 189 -11.51 20.69 1.50
N PRO A 190 -11.98 21.90 1.17
CA PRO A 190 -12.37 22.26 -0.20
C PRO A 190 -11.23 22.14 -1.22
N GLU A 191 -9.97 22.21 -0.76
CA GLU A 191 -8.76 22.09 -1.59
C GLU A 191 -8.37 20.63 -1.89
N TYR A 192 -9.03 19.65 -1.26
CA TYR A 192 -8.75 18.23 -1.43
C TYR A 192 -10.03 17.47 -1.81
N PRO A 193 -10.28 17.23 -3.10
CA PRO A 193 -11.56 16.69 -3.58
C PRO A 193 -11.72 15.17 -3.37
N TRP A 194 -10.75 14.50 -2.75
CA TRP A 194 -10.73 13.05 -2.63
C TRP A 194 -11.19 12.58 -1.25
N PRO A 195 -11.67 11.33 -1.12
CA PRO A 195 -12.07 10.74 0.16
C PRO A 195 -10.94 10.77 1.20
N THR A 196 -11.34 11.00 2.45
CA THR A 196 -10.46 10.97 3.63
C THR A 196 -10.83 9.82 4.55
N PRO A 197 -9.90 9.24 5.32
CA PRO A 197 -8.52 9.70 5.50
C PRO A 197 -7.56 9.26 4.40
N GLN A 198 -7.95 8.36 3.49
CA GLN A 198 -7.04 7.79 2.51
C GLN A 198 -7.61 7.77 1.10
N ALA A 199 -6.84 8.28 0.15
CA ALA A 199 -7.08 8.11 -1.28
C ALA A 199 -5.82 7.57 -1.97
N CYS A 200 -6.00 6.56 -2.81
CA CYS A 200 -4.91 5.92 -3.56
C CYS A 200 -4.95 6.33 -5.03
N PHE A 201 -3.78 6.47 -5.62
CA PHE A 201 -3.60 6.81 -7.03
C PHE A 201 -2.71 5.72 -7.64
N ALA A 202 -3.32 4.77 -8.34
CA ALA A 202 -2.64 3.59 -8.86
C ALA A 202 -1.83 3.93 -10.10
N VAL A 203 -0.67 3.28 -10.26
CA VAL A 203 0.19 3.40 -11.43
C VAL A 203 0.37 2.04 -12.05
N PHE A 204 -0.10 1.93 -13.29
CA PHE A 204 0.05 0.76 -14.13
C PHE A 204 1.14 0.98 -15.16
N VAL A 205 1.69 -0.10 -15.68
CA VAL A 205 2.61 -0.08 -16.82
C VAL A 205 2.16 -1.06 -17.88
N GLU A 206 2.30 -0.65 -19.13
CA GLU A 206 2.26 -1.52 -20.29
C GLU A 206 3.53 -1.25 -21.10
N ARG A 207 4.31 -2.32 -21.31
CA ARG A 207 5.57 -2.26 -22.03
C ARG A 207 5.37 -2.78 -23.45
N ASP A 208 6.34 -2.48 -24.31
CA ASP A 208 6.38 -2.94 -25.70
C ASP A 208 5.14 -2.53 -26.52
N VAL A 209 4.67 -1.31 -26.28
CA VAL A 209 3.56 -0.71 -27.03
C VAL A 209 4.02 -0.41 -28.46
N LEU A 210 3.34 -0.98 -29.45
CA LEU A 210 3.70 -0.83 -30.87
C LEU A 210 2.87 0.26 -31.55
N GLU A 211 1.66 0.50 -31.05
CA GLU A 211 0.68 1.45 -31.59
C GLU A 211 1.07 2.88 -31.30
N GLU A 212 0.84 3.77 -32.26
CA GLU A 212 0.90 5.20 -32.02
C GLU A 212 -0.22 5.66 -31.08
N ALA A 213 0.16 6.51 -30.13
CA ALA A 213 -0.80 7.13 -29.24
C ALA A 213 -1.62 8.16 -30.03
N VAL A 214 -2.93 8.14 -29.82
CA VAL A 214 -3.87 9.12 -30.38
C VAL A 214 -3.64 10.51 -29.80
N ASP A 215 -3.16 10.58 -28.55
CA ASP A 215 -2.81 11.80 -27.85
C ASP A 215 -1.55 11.63 -26.98
N GLY A 216 -0.81 12.72 -26.78
CA GLY A 216 0.44 12.75 -26.03
C GLY A 216 1.69 12.80 -26.90
N ARG A 217 2.85 12.76 -26.23
CA ARG A 217 4.17 12.77 -26.87
C ARG A 217 5.06 11.70 -26.25
N TRP A 218 5.75 10.96 -27.11
CA TRP A 218 6.78 10.02 -26.69
C TRP A 218 8.04 10.80 -26.30
N LEU A 219 8.52 10.56 -25.08
CA LEU A 219 9.77 11.11 -24.57
C LEU A 219 10.81 10.00 -24.52
N ASP A 220 12.03 10.32 -24.94
CA ASP A 220 13.18 9.47 -24.63
C ASP A 220 13.50 9.48 -23.12
N ALA A 221 14.44 8.63 -22.70
CA ALA A 221 14.78 8.47 -21.28
C ALA A 221 15.21 9.79 -20.61
N ASP A 222 16.01 10.61 -21.31
CA ASP A 222 16.47 11.91 -20.80
C ASP A 222 15.33 12.94 -20.73
N GLY A 223 14.50 13.02 -21.77
CA GLY A 223 13.33 13.88 -21.82
C GLY A 223 12.30 13.50 -20.76
N ALA A 224 12.06 12.20 -20.55
CA ALA A 224 11.19 11.68 -19.51
C ALA A 224 11.73 12.05 -18.12
N ARG A 225 13.02 11.83 -17.86
CA ARG A 225 13.65 12.20 -16.60
C ARG A 225 13.56 13.71 -16.35
N ALA A 226 13.87 14.53 -17.35
CA ALA A 226 13.81 15.98 -17.24
C ALA A 226 12.40 16.49 -16.95
N ALA A 227 11.38 15.93 -17.60
CA ALA A 227 10.01 16.40 -17.49
C ALA A 227 9.23 15.80 -16.31
N LEU A 228 9.53 14.56 -15.90
CA LEU A 228 8.65 13.77 -15.03
C LEU A 228 9.30 13.38 -13.69
N SER A 229 10.61 13.54 -13.50
CA SER A 229 11.27 13.12 -12.25
C SER A 229 10.82 13.87 -10.99
N GLY A 230 10.23 15.05 -11.15
CA GLY A 230 9.60 15.81 -10.07
C GLY A 230 8.22 15.26 -9.65
N ARG A 231 7.60 14.40 -10.46
CA ARG A 231 6.30 13.82 -10.15
C ARG A 231 6.42 12.82 -9.00
N HIS A 232 5.51 12.90 -8.05
CA HIS A 232 5.55 12.12 -6.82
C HIS A 232 5.49 10.59 -7.08
N TRP A 233 4.89 10.15 -8.19
CA TRP A 233 4.82 8.75 -8.60
C TRP A 233 6.08 8.24 -9.31
N TRP A 234 7.00 9.11 -9.75
CA TRP A 234 8.20 8.75 -10.52
C TRP A 234 9.03 7.60 -9.93
N PRO A 235 9.23 7.49 -8.59
CA PRO A 235 9.98 6.39 -8.00
C PRO A 235 9.44 4.99 -8.33
N LEU A 236 8.14 4.85 -8.68
CA LEU A 236 7.55 3.57 -9.07
C LEU A 236 8.08 3.05 -10.41
N LEU A 237 8.42 3.96 -11.34
CA LEU A 237 9.01 3.56 -12.62
C LEU A 237 10.44 3.04 -12.43
N LEU A 238 11.22 3.69 -11.57
CA LEU A 238 12.59 3.27 -11.27
C LEU A 238 12.64 1.91 -10.55
N ASP A 239 11.68 1.64 -9.68
CA ASP A 239 11.59 0.36 -8.97
C ASP A 239 11.18 -0.80 -9.88
N GLY A 240 10.41 -0.49 -10.93
CA GLY A 240 9.88 -1.45 -11.90
C GLY A 240 10.93 -2.01 -12.88
N ASP A 241 12.09 -1.35 -13.01
CA ASP A 241 13.17 -1.74 -13.93
C ASP A 241 14.19 -2.72 -13.33
N HIS A 242 14.04 -3.09 -12.06
CA HIS A 242 14.87 -4.10 -11.38
C HIS A 242 14.26 -5.53 -11.44
N ARG A 243 13.45 -5.84 -12.46
CA ARG A 243 12.83 -7.16 -12.65
C ARG A 243 13.27 -7.81 -13.94
#